data_AF-X1H8A7-F1
#
_entry.id   AF-X1H8A7-F1
#
_cell.length_a   1.000
_cell.length_b   1.000
_cell.length_c   1.000
_cell.angle_alpha   90.00
_cell.angle_beta   90.00
_cell.angle_gamma   90.00
#
_symmetry.space_group_name_H-M   'P 1'
#
loop_
_entity.id
_entity.type
_entity.pdbx_description
1 polymer ?
#
loop_
_entity_poly.entity_id
_entity_poly.type
_entity_poly.pdbx_seq_one_letter_code
_entity_poly.pdbx_strand_id
1 'polypeptide(L)'
;MTIRDNFSKSNITNSNQHIKNTTRSNESGLTKEQLLLIDLKLIAQEYLEIEKLKNKFTKSLLDNRENLDFSEFIKYPNYNIKENLIKKQVSYSNIRGLNIVSVDGSSVVKKFMNVDFSFLKAIAVNYYFYKNHSSKINYFPDITGFNNYMVQASYINREEKTVETKISMDMTFMEIKLLNELIEKNNSIDLIIIDGSIVIMPINLIFSKDLEISKKYDKLLKEYQKLYSNCIEKGIILIGSIKDTRSSALTHLIRNS
;
A
#
# COMPACT_ATOMS: atom_id res chain seq x y z
N MET A 1 24.49 -32.36 -28.82
CA MET A 1 25.06 -33.41 -27.93
C MET A 1 23.89 -34.04 -27.21
N THR A 2 23.58 -35.29 -27.55
CA THR A 2 22.35 -36.03 -27.22
C THR A 2 22.21 -36.33 -25.74
N ILE A 3 21.06 -35.99 -25.17
CA ILE A 3 20.61 -36.38 -23.83
C ILE A 3 20.20 -37.86 -23.90
N ARG A 4 20.82 -38.71 -23.06
CA ARG A 4 20.37 -40.09 -22.84
C ARG A 4 19.54 -40.12 -21.56
N ASP A 5 18.26 -40.42 -21.72
CA ASP A 5 17.36 -40.81 -20.64
C ASP A 5 17.75 -42.20 -20.12
N ASN A 6 18.09 -42.29 -18.84
CA ASN A 6 18.10 -43.55 -18.10
C ASN A 6 17.38 -43.33 -16.77
N PHE A 7 16.05 -43.31 -16.83
CA PHE A 7 15.20 -43.52 -15.65
C PHE A 7 15.09 -45.02 -15.40
N SER A 8 15.90 -45.54 -14.47
CA SER A 8 15.63 -46.84 -13.85
C SER A 8 14.52 -46.65 -12.80
N LYS A 9 13.37 -47.27 -13.07
CA LYS A 9 12.34 -47.51 -12.06
C LYS A 9 12.87 -48.51 -11.04
N SER A 10 12.99 -48.10 -9.77
CA SER A 10 12.99 -49.04 -8.65
C SER A 10 11.93 -48.62 -7.66
N ASN A 11 10.94 -49.50 -7.49
CA ASN A 11 9.88 -49.43 -6.49
C ASN A 11 10.50 -49.34 -5.09
N ILE A 12 10.05 -48.37 -4.28
CA ILE A 12 10.30 -48.34 -2.84
C ILE A 12 8.95 -48.27 -2.12
N THR A 13 8.55 -49.43 -1.61
CA THR A 13 7.55 -49.61 -0.57
C THR A 13 8.11 -49.12 0.78
N ASN A 14 7.31 -48.31 1.47
CA ASN A 14 7.24 -48.06 2.91
C ASN A 14 8.50 -48.24 3.78
N SER A 15 8.99 -47.13 4.36
CA SER A 15 9.09 -46.98 5.83
C SER A 15 9.50 -45.54 6.20
N ASN A 16 8.55 -44.79 6.74
CA ASN A 16 8.77 -43.55 7.48
C ASN A 16 9.54 -43.87 8.76
N GLN A 17 10.83 -43.52 8.85
CA GLN A 17 11.49 -43.11 10.12
C GLN A 17 12.96 -42.65 10.03
N HIS A 18 13.61 -42.59 8.86
CA HIS A 18 15.07 -42.33 8.80
C HIS A 18 15.54 -41.16 7.92
N ILE A 19 14.71 -40.16 7.60
CA ILE A 19 15.06 -39.15 6.59
C ILE A 19 15.92 -37.98 7.13
N LYS A 20 16.20 -37.87 8.43
CA LYS A 20 16.97 -36.71 8.95
C LYS A 20 18.50 -36.79 8.82
N ASN A 21 19.11 -37.91 8.43
CA ASN A 21 20.58 -38.05 8.47
C ASN A 21 21.26 -38.60 7.20
N THR A 22 20.58 -38.79 6.07
CA THR A 22 21.16 -39.46 4.88
C THR A 22 21.30 -38.61 3.61
N THR A 23 21.04 -37.30 3.65
CA THR A 23 21.14 -36.46 2.43
C THR A 23 22.46 -35.69 2.26
N ARG A 24 23.38 -35.71 3.24
CA ARG A 24 24.62 -34.89 3.15
C ARG A 24 25.76 -35.49 2.32
N SER A 25 25.65 -36.71 1.78
CA SER A 25 26.78 -37.38 1.12
C SER A 25 26.76 -37.40 -0.42
N ASN A 26 25.73 -36.84 -1.08
CA ASN A 26 25.60 -36.91 -2.55
C ASN A 26 25.58 -35.55 -3.28
N GLU A 27 25.87 -34.45 -2.60
CA GLU A 27 25.83 -33.10 -3.20
C GLU A 27 27.11 -32.71 -3.97
N SER A 28 28.15 -33.54 -3.96
CA SER A 28 29.34 -33.28 -4.77
C SER A 28 29.11 -33.73 -6.22
N GLY A 29 28.71 -32.80 -7.08
CA GLY A 29 28.58 -33.03 -8.53
C GLY A 29 27.27 -32.57 -9.17
N LEU A 30 26.35 -32.02 -8.38
CA LEU A 30 25.11 -31.45 -8.92
C LEU A 30 25.35 -30.05 -9.48
N THR A 31 24.74 -29.78 -10.63
CA THR A 31 24.69 -28.43 -11.22
C THR A 31 23.82 -27.51 -10.37
N LYS A 32 24.06 -26.19 -10.43
CA LYS A 32 23.29 -25.20 -9.65
C LYS A 32 21.79 -25.30 -9.94
N GLU A 33 21.44 -25.64 -11.17
CA GLU A 33 20.07 -25.84 -11.65
C GLU A 33 19.41 -27.07 -11.00
N GLN A 34 20.16 -28.15 -10.77
CA GLN A 34 19.64 -29.36 -10.11
C GLN A 34 19.41 -29.15 -8.62
N LEU A 35 20.30 -28.39 -7.95
CA LEU A 35 20.10 -27.99 -6.56
C LEU A 35 18.85 -27.10 -6.42
N LEU A 36 18.69 -26.11 -7.30
CA LEU A 36 17.48 -25.27 -7.35
C LEU A 36 16.19 -26.06 -7.56
N LEU A 37 16.19 -27.09 -8.41
CA LEU A 37 15.02 -27.93 -8.64
C LEU A 37 14.66 -28.80 -7.42
N ILE A 38 15.66 -29.27 -6.68
CA ILE A 38 15.45 -30.01 -5.43
C ILE A 38 14.82 -29.08 -4.38
N ASP A 39 15.37 -27.87 -4.22
CA ASP A 39 14.85 -26.87 -3.29
C ASP A 39 13.41 -26.45 -3.63
N LEU A 40 13.11 -26.22 -4.92
CA LEU A 40 11.75 -25.91 -5.38
C LEU A 40 10.77 -27.05 -5.08
N LYS A 41 11.19 -28.31 -5.21
CA LYS A 41 10.35 -29.46 -4.91
C LYS A 41 10.06 -29.59 -3.42
N LEU A 42 11.07 -29.33 -2.57
CA LEU A 42 10.90 -29.30 -1.12
C LEU A 42 9.94 -28.19 -0.70
N ILE A 43 10.15 -26.97 -1.21
CA ILE A 43 9.27 -25.83 -0.95
C ILE A 43 7.84 -26.14 -1.40
N ALA A 44 7.65 -26.69 -2.60
CA ALA A 44 6.31 -27.06 -3.09
C ALA A 44 5.61 -28.09 -2.20
N GLN A 45 6.36 -29.04 -1.62
CA GLN A 45 5.83 -30.01 -0.67
C GLN A 45 5.39 -29.34 0.64
N GLU A 46 6.20 -28.43 1.19
CA GLU A 46 5.85 -27.66 2.38
C GLU A 46 4.57 -26.83 2.17
N TYR A 47 4.42 -26.19 1.01
CA TYR A 47 3.21 -25.44 0.66
C TYR A 47 1.96 -26.34 0.62
N LEU A 48 2.08 -27.54 0.05
CA LEU A 48 0.98 -28.52 0.02
C LEU A 48 0.59 -28.99 1.43
N GLU A 49 1.56 -29.15 2.33
CA GLU A 49 1.28 -29.51 3.72
C GLU A 49 0.58 -28.38 4.49
N ILE A 50 1.03 -27.13 4.31
CA ILE A 50 0.38 -25.95 4.88
C ILE A 50 -1.06 -25.82 4.38
N GLU A 51 -1.30 -26.04 3.08
CA GLU A 51 -2.64 -25.98 2.50
C GLU A 51 -3.56 -27.06 3.08
N LYS A 52 -3.06 -28.30 3.24
CA LYS A 52 -3.81 -29.39 3.91
C LYS A 52 -4.14 -29.03 5.36
N LEU A 53 -3.20 -28.45 6.11
CA LEU A 53 -3.43 -28.02 7.48
C LEU A 53 -4.49 -26.92 7.57
N LYS A 54 -4.42 -25.91 6.69
CA LYS A 54 -5.43 -24.85 6.60
C LYS A 54 -6.82 -25.42 6.33
N ASN A 55 -6.94 -26.31 5.35
CA ASN A 55 -8.21 -26.94 5.01
C ASN A 55 -8.77 -27.78 6.17
N LYS A 56 -7.91 -28.51 6.88
CA LYS A 56 -8.30 -29.27 8.07
C LYS A 56 -8.80 -28.34 9.18
N PHE A 57 -8.07 -27.26 9.46
CA PHE A 57 -8.47 -26.27 10.46
C PHE A 57 -9.81 -25.61 10.11
N THR A 58 -9.97 -25.15 8.87
CA THR A 58 -11.23 -24.55 8.39
C THR A 58 -12.38 -25.55 8.52
N LYS A 59 -12.17 -26.81 8.13
CA LYS A 59 -13.19 -27.85 8.27
C LYS A 59 -13.57 -28.08 9.73
N SER A 60 -12.58 -28.21 10.62
CA SER A 60 -12.84 -28.34 12.07
C SER A 60 -13.60 -27.14 12.64
N LEU A 61 -13.32 -25.92 12.18
CA LEU A 61 -14.02 -24.72 12.62
C LEU A 61 -15.48 -24.68 12.12
N LEU A 62 -15.71 -25.08 10.87
CA LEU A 62 -17.05 -25.19 10.29
C LEU A 62 -17.88 -26.30 10.94
N ASP A 63 -17.28 -27.48 11.15
CA ASP A 63 -17.93 -28.64 11.77
C ASP A 63 -18.37 -28.34 13.22
N ASN A 64 -17.68 -27.41 13.90
CA ASN A 64 -17.97 -27.01 15.27
C ASN A 64 -18.69 -25.66 15.37
N ARG A 65 -19.13 -25.05 14.26
CA ARG A 65 -19.69 -23.68 14.25
C ARG A 65 -20.82 -23.47 15.26
N GLU A 66 -21.67 -24.47 15.44
CA GLU A 66 -22.82 -24.40 16.36
C GLU A 66 -22.42 -24.56 17.84
N ASN A 67 -21.24 -25.11 18.11
CA ASN A 67 -20.69 -25.33 19.45
C ASN A 67 -19.63 -24.27 19.84
N LEU A 68 -19.26 -23.37 18.92
CA LEU A 68 -18.35 -22.29 19.21
C LEU A 68 -19.10 -21.18 19.95
N ASP A 69 -18.94 -21.14 21.27
CA ASP A 69 -19.44 -20.05 22.10
C ASP A 69 -18.44 -18.89 22.12
N PHE A 70 -18.78 -17.82 21.40
CA PHE A 70 -18.01 -16.57 21.43
C PHE A 70 -18.58 -15.54 22.42
N SER A 71 -19.57 -15.92 23.24
CA SER A 71 -20.22 -15.01 24.19
C SER A 71 -19.23 -14.38 25.17
N GLU A 72 -18.17 -15.10 25.56
CA GLU A 72 -17.12 -14.58 26.43
C GLU A 72 -16.27 -13.47 25.76
N PHE A 73 -16.05 -13.56 24.44
CA PHE A 73 -15.34 -12.52 23.67
C PHE A 73 -16.23 -11.31 23.36
N ILE A 74 -17.55 -11.48 23.41
CA ILE A 74 -18.54 -10.40 23.20
C ILE A 74 -18.84 -9.68 24.53
N LYS A 75 -18.56 -10.28 25.69
CA LYS A 75 -18.84 -9.72 27.02
C LYS A 75 -18.08 -8.43 27.36
N TYR A 76 -16.98 -8.08 26.68
CA TYR A 76 -16.24 -6.85 26.95
C TYR A 76 -15.59 -6.20 25.71
N PRO A 77 -15.61 -4.85 25.59
CA PRO A 77 -16.55 -3.88 26.14
C PRO A 77 -17.65 -3.53 25.14
N ASN A 78 -18.86 -3.30 25.65
CA ASN A 78 -19.86 -2.49 24.95
C ASN A 78 -19.26 -1.09 24.73
N TYR A 79 -18.69 -0.87 23.55
CA TYR A 79 -18.28 0.45 23.13
C TYR A 79 -19.57 1.27 22.99
N ASN A 80 -19.84 2.15 23.96
CA ASN A 80 -20.84 3.18 23.75
C ASN A 80 -20.22 4.20 22.78
N ILE A 81 -20.39 3.93 21.48
CA ILE A 81 -19.82 4.72 20.39
C ILE A 81 -20.54 6.07 20.39
N LYS A 82 -19.79 7.15 20.61
CA LYS A 82 -20.29 8.54 20.58
C LYS A 82 -20.60 9.03 19.14
N GLU A 83 -21.18 8.18 18.30
CA GLU A 83 -21.42 8.48 16.88
C GLU A 83 -22.28 9.74 16.72
N ASN A 84 -23.31 9.89 17.54
CA ASN A 84 -24.22 11.03 17.51
C ASN A 84 -23.55 12.37 17.85
N LEU A 85 -22.40 12.37 18.56
CA LEU A 85 -21.66 13.60 18.86
C LEU A 85 -20.74 14.03 17.71
N ILE A 86 -20.39 13.10 16.82
CA ILE A 86 -19.42 13.30 15.74
C ILE A 86 -20.14 13.46 14.39
N LYS A 87 -21.28 12.81 14.23
CA LYS A 87 -22.13 12.92 13.05
C LYS A 87 -22.81 14.28 13.02
N LYS A 88 -22.21 15.21 12.30
CA LYS A 88 -22.86 16.48 11.95
C LYS A 88 -23.65 16.32 10.67
N GLN A 89 -24.93 16.64 10.71
CA GLN A 89 -25.73 16.76 9.50
C GLN A 89 -25.25 18.00 8.75
N VAL A 90 -24.73 17.80 7.54
CA VAL A 90 -24.26 18.88 6.68
C VAL A 90 -25.39 19.31 5.75
N SER A 91 -25.57 20.63 5.60
CA SER A 91 -26.49 21.23 4.64
C SER A 91 -25.88 21.21 3.24
N TYR A 92 -26.72 21.14 2.20
CA TYR A 92 -26.27 21.28 0.83
C TYR A 92 -25.74 22.70 0.57
N SER A 93 -24.59 22.78 -0.08
CA SER A 93 -23.98 24.05 -0.51
C SER A 93 -23.92 24.10 -2.03
N ASN A 94 -24.08 25.30 -2.59
CA ASN A 94 -23.98 25.52 -4.03
C ASN A 94 -22.51 25.65 -4.44
N ILE A 95 -22.01 24.70 -5.23
CA ILE A 95 -20.63 24.67 -5.73
C ILE A 95 -20.43 25.41 -7.07
N ARG A 96 -21.47 26.05 -7.60
CA ARG A 96 -21.41 26.75 -8.90
C ARG A 96 -20.44 27.94 -8.83
N GLY A 97 -19.62 28.06 -9.87
CA GLY A 97 -18.60 29.10 -10.01
C GLY A 97 -17.25 28.73 -9.38
N LEU A 98 -17.17 27.61 -8.66
CA LEU A 98 -15.94 27.17 -8.02
C LEU A 98 -15.06 26.36 -8.99
N ASN A 99 -13.76 26.60 -8.88
CA ASN A 99 -12.69 25.78 -9.42
C ASN A 99 -12.14 24.89 -8.31
N ILE A 100 -12.45 23.60 -8.41
CA ILE A 100 -12.06 22.59 -7.45
C ILE A 100 -10.99 21.72 -8.07
N VAL A 101 -9.87 21.54 -7.38
CA VAL A 101 -8.80 20.64 -7.80
C VAL A 101 -8.79 19.41 -6.90
N SER A 102 -8.65 18.23 -7.47
CA SER A 102 -8.33 17.01 -6.72
C SER A 102 -7.03 16.41 -7.22
N VAL A 103 -6.22 15.82 -6.33
CA VAL A 103 -5.05 15.01 -6.73
C VAL A 103 -5.22 13.59 -6.22
N ASP A 104 -4.81 12.64 -7.06
CA ASP A 104 -4.73 11.23 -6.68
C ASP A 104 -3.51 10.58 -7.36
N GLY A 105 -2.94 9.61 -6.66
CA GLY A 105 -1.74 8.89 -7.05
C GLY A 105 -1.97 7.38 -7.04
N SER A 106 -1.24 6.69 -7.90
CA SER A 106 -1.23 5.24 -7.95
C SER A 106 0.19 4.74 -7.99
N SER A 107 0.43 3.62 -7.31
CA SER A 107 1.70 2.91 -7.36
C SER A 107 1.48 1.43 -7.64
N VAL A 108 2.36 0.86 -8.46
CA VAL A 108 2.42 -0.57 -8.76
C VAL A 108 3.83 -1.06 -8.48
N VAL A 109 3.94 -2.11 -7.68
CA VAL A 109 5.22 -2.71 -7.31
C VAL A 109 5.29 -4.12 -7.86
N LYS A 110 6.33 -4.40 -8.65
CA LYS A 110 6.63 -5.74 -9.15
C LYS A 110 7.93 -6.22 -8.54
N LYS A 111 7.81 -7.22 -7.66
CA LYS A 111 8.93 -7.85 -6.96
C LYS A 111 9.47 -9.03 -7.78
N PHE A 112 10.76 -9.07 -8.01
CA PHE A 112 11.52 -10.20 -8.56
C PHE A 112 12.53 -10.68 -7.51
N MET A 113 13.19 -11.82 -7.73
CA MET A 113 14.05 -12.45 -6.72
C MET A 113 15.13 -11.52 -6.13
N ASN A 114 15.72 -10.64 -6.96
CA ASN A 114 16.80 -9.72 -6.53
C ASN A 114 16.54 -8.26 -6.92
N VAL A 115 15.37 -7.96 -7.49
CA VAL A 115 15.05 -6.63 -8.01
C VAL A 115 13.58 -6.34 -7.81
N ASP A 116 13.28 -5.16 -7.27
CA ASP A 116 11.93 -4.63 -7.21
C ASP A 116 11.79 -3.44 -8.15
N PHE A 117 10.78 -3.47 -9.01
CA PHE A 117 10.39 -2.30 -9.80
C PHE A 117 9.17 -1.65 -9.20
N SER A 118 9.22 -0.33 -9.02
CA SER A 118 8.07 0.48 -8.65
C SER A 118 7.74 1.47 -9.76
N PHE A 119 6.45 1.53 -10.08
CA PHE A 119 5.88 2.47 -11.04
C PHE A 119 4.92 3.36 -10.27
N LEU A 120 5.17 4.66 -10.29
CA LEU A 120 4.35 5.65 -9.61
C LEU A 120 3.80 6.63 -10.65
N LYS A 121 2.55 7.05 -10.47
CA LYS A 121 1.89 8.05 -11.32
C LYS A 121 0.95 8.88 -10.47
N ALA A 122 0.95 10.19 -10.66
CA ALA A 122 0.02 11.09 -10.01
C ALA A 122 -0.65 12.02 -11.04
N ILE A 123 -1.93 12.26 -10.86
CA ILE A 123 -2.75 13.14 -11.71
C ILE A 123 -3.55 14.08 -10.82
N ALA A 124 -3.58 15.35 -11.21
CA ALA A 124 -4.49 16.35 -10.69
C ALA A 124 -5.62 16.58 -11.69
N VAL A 125 -6.83 16.78 -11.18
CA VAL A 125 -8.03 17.05 -11.96
C VAL A 125 -8.63 18.36 -11.49
N ASN A 126 -8.82 19.30 -12.42
CA ASN A 126 -9.46 20.57 -12.16
C ASN A 126 -10.89 20.55 -12.70
N TYR A 127 -11.85 20.74 -11.80
CA TYR A 127 -13.27 20.81 -12.05
C TYR A 127 -13.75 22.26 -11.93
N TYR A 128 -14.32 22.79 -13.00
CA TYR A 128 -15.06 24.04 -12.95
C TYR A 128 -16.56 23.79 -13.09
N PHE A 129 -17.35 24.24 -12.13
CA PHE A 129 -18.80 24.03 -12.11
C PHE A 129 -19.55 25.25 -12.64
N TYR A 130 -20.16 25.14 -13.81
CA TYR A 130 -20.94 26.24 -14.40
C TYR A 130 -22.33 26.38 -13.75
N LYS A 131 -22.96 27.55 -13.95
CA LYS A 131 -24.30 27.85 -13.44
C LYS A 131 -25.39 26.89 -13.93
N ASN A 132 -25.19 26.26 -15.09
CA ASN A 132 -26.13 25.35 -15.74
C ASN A 132 -25.95 23.87 -15.33
N HIS A 133 -25.23 23.57 -14.24
CA HIS A 133 -24.87 22.21 -13.79
C HIS A 133 -23.91 21.43 -14.70
N SER A 134 -23.43 22.02 -15.79
CA SER A 134 -22.32 21.42 -16.53
C SER A 134 -21.00 21.62 -15.77
N SER A 135 -20.08 20.68 -15.92
CA SER A 135 -18.72 20.79 -15.39
C SER A 135 -17.71 20.73 -16.53
N LYS A 136 -16.68 21.59 -16.47
CA LYS A 136 -15.47 21.45 -17.29
C LYS A 136 -14.43 20.71 -16.46
N ILE A 137 -13.89 19.65 -17.03
CA ILE A 137 -12.88 18.81 -16.40
C ILE A 137 -11.60 18.95 -17.20
N ASN A 138 -10.54 19.41 -16.56
CA ASN A 138 -9.20 19.46 -17.14
C ASN A 138 -8.26 18.58 -16.31
N TYR A 139 -7.34 17.90 -16.98
CA TYR A 139 -6.37 17.03 -16.33
C TYR A 139 -5.00 17.70 -16.33
N PHE A 140 -4.25 17.50 -15.25
CA PHE A 140 -2.88 17.97 -15.14
C PHE A 140 -1.99 16.88 -14.51
N PRO A 141 -0.94 16.41 -15.18
CA PRO A 141 -0.61 16.71 -16.57
C PRO A 141 -1.62 16.09 -17.54
N ASP A 142 -1.53 16.44 -18.83
CA ASP A 142 -2.42 15.91 -19.87
C ASP A 142 -2.54 14.38 -19.84
N ILE A 143 -3.75 13.89 -20.14
CA ILE A 143 -4.14 12.47 -20.09
C ILE A 143 -3.36 11.57 -21.06
N THR A 144 -2.63 12.17 -22.01
CA THR A 144 -1.84 11.46 -23.03
C THR A 144 -0.79 10.50 -22.46
N GLY A 145 -0.57 10.53 -21.13
CA GLY A 145 -0.13 9.35 -20.38
C GLY A 145 1.38 9.27 -20.18
N PHE A 146 2.15 10.14 -20.82
CA PHE A 146 3.61 10.19 -20.75
C PHE A 146 4.15 11.17 -19.70
N ASN A 147 3.28 11.88 -18.98
CA ASN A 147 3.71 12.92 -18.06
C ASN A 147 3.50 12.49 -16.60
N ASN A 148 4.43 12.91 -15.74
CA ASN A 148 4.40 12.72 -14.29
C ASN A 148 4.30 11.24 -13.84
N TYR A 149 5.12 10.37 -14.44
CA TYR A 149 5.38 9.03 -13.93
C TYR A 149 6.82 8.92 -13.41
N MET A 150 7.03 8.04 -12.44
CA MET A 150 8.35 7.70 -11.92
C MET A 150 8.52 6.19 -11.93
N VAL A 151 9.61 5.72 -12.54
CA VAL A 151 10.02 4.33 -12.49
C VAL A 151 11.25 4.23 -11.61
N GLN A 152 11.21 3.34 -10.62
CA GLN A 152 12.37 3.06 -9.78
C GLN A 152 12.67 1.57 -9.81
N ALA A 153 13.95 1.24 -9.66
CA ALA A 153 14.42 -0.12 -9.47
C ALA A 153 15.22 -0.18 -8.17
N SER A 154 14.83 -1.07 -7.27
CA SER A 154 15.61 -1.42 -6.07
C SER A 154 16.34 -2.72 -6.34
N TYR A 155 17.66 -2.66 -6.40
CA TYR A 155 18.55 -3.82 -6.58
C TYR A 155 19.04 -4.41 -5.27
N ILE A 156 18.61 -3.84 -4.14
CA ILE A 156 18.99 -4.26 -2.79
C ILE A 156 17.77 -4.95 -2.19
N ASN A 157 17.97 -6.17 -1.73
CA ASN A 157 16.97 -6.91 -0.97
C ASN A 157 16.83 -6.26 0.41
N ARG A 158 15.89 -5.32 0.53
CA ARG A 158 15.56 -4.64 1.79
C ARG A 158 14.33 -5.31 2.40
N GLU A 159 14.13 -5.11 3.70
CA GLU A 159 12.89 -5.52 4.36
C GLU A 159 11.68 -4.93 3.64
N GLU A 160 10.68 -5.77 3.36
CA GLU A 160 9.47 -5.42 2.60
C GLU A 160 8.79 -4.13 3.09
N LYS A 161 8.72 -3.95 4.42
CA LYS A 161 8.15 -2.75 5.05
C LYS A 161 8.89 -1.46 4.68
N THR A 162 10.21 -1.50 4.55
CA THR A 162 11.00 -0.31 4.18
C THR A 162 10.80 0.07 2.72
N VAL A 163 10.67 -0.91 1.82
CA VAL A 163 10.36 -0.69 0.41
C VAL A 163 8.97 -0.06 0.27
N GLU A 164 7.96 -0.61 0.95
CA GLU A 164 6.59 -0.07 0.93
C GLU A 164 6.52 1.35 1.50
N THR A 165 7.20 1.60 2.62
CA THR A 165 7.27 2.95 3.22
C THR A 165 7.89 3.95 2.25
N LYS A 166 8.97 3.57 1.57
CA LYS A 166 9.64 4.42 0.58
C LYS A 166 8.72 4.74 -0.60
N ILE A 167 8.02 3.73 -1.14
CA ILE A 167 7.10 3.92 -2.27
C ILE A 167 5.92 4.80 -1.87
N SER A 168 5.39 4.62 -0.66
CA SER A 168 4.35 5.49 -0.11
C SER A 168 4.81 6.94 0.01
N MET A 169 6.01 7.20 0.53
CA MET A 169 6.57 8.56 0.61
C MET A 169 6.75 9.19 -0.76
N ASP A 170 7.26 8.42 -1.71
CA ASP A 170 7.52 8.88 -3.07
C ASP A 170 6.22 9.21 -3.81
N MET A 171 5.15 8.44 -3.57
CA MET A 171 3.80 8.71 -4.10
C MET A 171 3.24 10.02 -3.55
N THR A 172 3.24 10.19 -2.22
CA THR A 172 2.79 11.45 -1.60
C THR A 172 3.64 12.63 -2.08
N PHE A 173 4.95 12.46 -2.22
CA PHE A 173 5.80 13.50 -2.78
C PHE A 173 5.39 13.90 -4.20
N MET A 174 5.10 12.92 -5.07
CA MET A 174 4.65 13.20 -6.44
C MET A 174 3.31 13.96 -6.48
N GLU A 175 2.36 13.59 -5.63
CA GLU A 175 1.05 14.27 -5.54
C GLU A 175 1.19 15.73 -5.10
N ILE A 176 1.94 15.97 -4.02
CA ILE A 176 2.12 17.31 -3.45
C ILE A 176 2.96 18.19 -4.39
N LYS A 177 4.01 17.65 -5.00
CA LYS A 177 4.80 18.37 -6.01
C LYS A 177 3.93 18.76 -7.20
N LEU A 178 3.10 17.85 -7.69
CA LEU A 178 2.19 18.12 -8.81
C LEU A 178 1.18 19.22 -8.47
N LEU A 179 0.65 19.22 -7.24
CA LEU A 179 -0.21 20.30 -6.76
C LEU A 179 0.51 21.65 -6.73
N ASN A 180 1.73 21.70 -6.19
CA ASN A 180 2.52 22.94 -6.17
C ASN A 180 2.74 23.47 -7.60
N GLU A 181 3.11 22.60 -8.54
CA GLU A 181 3.27 22.96 -9.95
C GLU A 181 1.97 23.47 -10.59
N LEU A 182 0.84 22.86 -10.24
CA LEU A 182 -0.47 23.28 -10.74
C LEU A 182 -0.89 24.63 -10.17
N ILE A 183 -0.67 24.86 -8.87
CA ILE A 183 -0.97 26.12 -8.20
C ILE A 183 -0.11 27.25 -8.78
N GLU A 184 1.16 27.01 -9.07
CA GLU A 184 2.04 28.01 -9.70
C GLU A 184 1.53 28.42 -11.09
N LYS A 185 0.96 27.48 -11.85
CA LYS A 185 0.46 27.71 -13.21
C LYS A 185 -0.96 28.30 -13.25
N ASN A 186 -1.78 28.07 -12.23
CA ASN A 186 -3.17 28.51 -12.19
C ASN A 186 -3.45 29.38 -10.96
N ASN A 187 -3.97 30.59 -11.20
CA ASN A 187 -4.34 31.53 -10.13
C ASN A 187 -5.81 31.45 -9.72
N SER A 188 -6.61 30.62 -10.39
CA SER A 188 -8.06 30.59 -10.21
C SER A 188 -8.55 29.39 -9.39
N ILE A 189 -7.72 28.77 -8.56
CA ILE A 189 -8.12 27.60 -7.77
C ILE A 189 -8.78 28.10 -6.49
N ASP A 190 -10.00 27.67 -6.20
CA ASP A 190 -10.71 28.06 -4.97
C ASP A 190 -10.50 27.01 -3.87
N LEU A 191 -10.43 25.74 -4.26
CA LEU A 191 -10.44 24.62 -3.33
C LEU A 191 -9.60 23.45 -3.86
N ILE A 192 -8.80 22.84 -2.99
CA ILE A 192 -8.02 21.64 -3.27
C ILE A 192 -8.47 20.51 -2.34
N ILE A 193 -8.72 19.34 -2.91
CA ILE A 193 -9.03 18.10 -2.20
C ILE A 193 -7.88 17.11 -2.43
N ILE A 194 -7.29 16.60 -1.34
CA ILE A 194 -6.28 15.55 -1.39
C ILE A 194 -6.87 14.24 -0.84
N ASP A 195 -6.55 13.11 -1.47
CA ASP A 195 -6.84 11.79 -0.89
C ASP A 195 -5.80 11.49 0.18
N GLY A 196 -6.21 11.60 1.44
CA GLY A 196 -5.34 11.45 2.60
C GLY A 196 -5.36 12.63 3.56
N SER A 197 -4.43 12.58 4.50
CA SER A 197 -4.30 13.56 5.58
C SER A 197 -3.59 14.82 5.09
N ILE A 198 -4.10 15.99 5.48
CA ILE A 198 -3.35 17.26 5.37
C ILE A 198 -2.21 17.34 6.38
N VAL A 199 -2.17 16.48 7.40
CA VAL A 199 -1.08 16.40 8.35
C VAL A 199 -0.10 15.32 7.90
N ILE A 200 1.17 15.68 7.77
CA ILE A 200 2.25 14.74 7.46
C ILE A 200 2.45 13.83 8.67
N MET A 201 2.14 12.55 8.51
CA MET A 201 2.44 11.51 9.49
C MET A 201 3.12 10.32 8.81
N PRO A 202 4.02 9.60 9.51
CA PRO A 202 4.45 9.83 10.89
C PRO A 202 5.80 10.57 11.03
N ILE A 203 5.84 11.50 11.99
CA ILE A 203 7.02 12.35 12.35
C ILE A 203 8.24 11.52 12.75
N ASN A 204 8.04 10.30 13.26
CA ASN A 204 9.13 9.40 13.66
C ASN A 204 10.06 9.02 12.48
N LEU A 205 9.61 9.18 11.23
CA LEU A 205 10.43 8.93 10.04
C LEU A 205 11.54 9.97 9.85
N ILE A 206 11.44 11.15 10.49
CA ILE A 206 12.53 12.13 10.58
C ILE A 206 13.75 11.51 11.29
N PHE A 207 13.49 10.72 12.33
CA PHE A 207 14.50 10.04 13.16
C PHE A 207 14.78 8.60 12.70
N SER A 208 14.39 8.26 11.47
CA SER A 208 14.73 6.95 10.90
C SER A 208 16.24 6.75 10.90
N LYS A 209 16.68 5.54 11.24
CA LYS A 209 18.10 5.14 11.12
C LYS A 209 18.55 5.07 9.64
N ASP A 210 17.62 5.02 8.70
CA ASP A 210 17.90 5.04 7.28
C ASP A 210 18.01 6.48 6.76
N LEU A 211 19.24 6.86 6.39
CA LEU A 211 19.58 8.18 5.85
C LEU A 211 18.80 8.51 4.56
N GLU A 212 18.50 7.52 3.73
CA GLU A 212 17.76 7.73 2.48
C GLU A 212 16.30 8.11 2.76
N ILE A 213 15.67 7.42 3.71
CA ILE A 213 14.31 7.70 4.17
C ILE A 213 14.23 9.09 4.79
N SER A 214 15.17 9.43 5.68
CA SER A 214 15.22 10.75 6.32
C SER A 214 15.35 11.88 5.30
N LYS A 215 16.23 11.73 4.28
CA LYS A 215 16.38 12.71 3.18
C LYS A 215 15.12 12.86 2.33
N LYS A 216 14.42 11.76 2.02
CA LYS A 216 13.16 11.81 1.27
C LYS A 216 12.07 12.52 2.07
N TYR A 217 12.00 12.23 3.36
CA TYR A 217 11.03 12.86 4.25
C TYR A 217 11.27 14.38 4.40
N ASP A 218 12.53 14.82 4.51
CA ASP A 218 12.87 16.25 4.53
C ASP A 218 12.42 16.99 3.26
N LYS A 219 12.58 16.36 2.08
CA LYS A 219 12.07 16.91 0.81
C LYS A 219 10.54 16.99 0.80
N LEU A 220 9.87 15.94 1.28
CA LEU A 220 8.42 15.91 1.38
C LEU A 220 7.91 17.03 2.30
N LEU A 221 8.56 17.25 3.44
CA LEU A 221 8.22 18.31 4.39
C LEU A 221 8.31 19.70 3.73
N LYS A 222 9.37 19.95 2.95
CA LYS A 222 9.54 21.21 2.20
C LYS A 222 8.44 21.42 1.16
N GLU A 223 8.04 20.39 0.44
CA GLU A 223 6.94 20.48 -0.53
C GLU A 223 5.59 20.75 0.14
N TYR A 224 5.33 20.14 1.29
CA TYR A 224 4.13 20.45 2.08
C TYR A 224 4.15 21.87 2.64
N GLN A 225 5.29 22.34 3.15
CA GLN A 225 5.44 23.73 3.59
C GLN A 225 5.13 24.70 2.45
N LYS A 226 5.67 24.42 1.26
CA LYS A 226 5.38 25.17 0.03
C LYS A 226 3.89 25.13 -0.33
N LEU A 227 3.25 23.96 -0.22
CA LEU A 227 1.82 23.81 -0.47
C LEU A 227 0.99 24.68 0.48
N TYR A 228 1.29 24.68 1.78
CA TYR A 228 0.57 25.51 2.75
C TYR A 228 0.76 27.00 2.48
N SER A 229 2.00 27.43 2.22
CA SER A 229 2.29 28.82 1.86
C SER A 229 1.53 29.25 0.61
N ASN A 230 1.58 28.45 -0.45
CA ASN A 230 0.87 28.70 -1.69
C ASN A 230 -0.66 28.81 -1.48
N CYS A 231 -1.24 27.92 -0.67
CA CYS A 231 -2.66 27.97 -0.35
C CYS A 231 -3.03 29.22 0.46
N ILE A 232 -2.23 29.59 1.46
CA ILE A 232 -2.48 30.78 2.29
C ILE A 232 -2.37 32.05 1.42
N GLU A 233 -1.30 32.18 0.64
CA GLU A 233 -1.04 33.36 -0.19
C GLU A 233 -2.13 33.58 -1.25
N LYS A 234 -2.67 32.50 -1.82
CA LYS A 234 -3.70 32.56 -2.86
C LYS A 234 -5.13 32.42 -2.33
N GLY A 235 -5.32 32.26 -1.02
CA GLY A 235 -6.64 32.09 -0.41
C GLY A 235 -7.33 30.77 -0.78
N ILE A 236 -6.57 29.72 -1.08
CA ILE A 236 -7.07 28.40 -1.50
C ILE A 236 -7.44 27.59 -0.25
N ILE A 237 -8.64 27.01 -0.24
CA ILE A 237 -9.05 26.09 0.82
C ILE A 237 -8.47 24.70 0.56
N LEU A 238 -7.62 24.21 1.46
CA LEU A 238 -7.05 22.86 1.39
C LEU A 238 -7.84 21.88 2.27
N ILE A 239 -8.31 20.78 1.68
CA ILE A 239 -9.13 19.75 2.32
C ILE A 239 -8.46 18.39 2.18
N GLY A 240 -8.27 17.69 3.30
CA GLY A 240 -7.87 16.28 3.31
C GLY A 240 -9.09 15.38 3.44
N SER A 241 -9.23 14.42 2.51
CA SER A 241 -10.26 13.40 2.57
C SER A 241 -9.65 12.09 3.05
N ILE A 242 -10.01 11.66 4.26
CA ILE A 242 -9.53 10.38 4.82
C ILE A 242 -10.71 9.41 4.82
N LYS A 243 -10.65 8.37 3.99
CA LYS A 243 -11.67 7.31 3.93
C LYS A 243 -11.50 6.33 5.09
N ASP A 244 -10.28 5.78 5.22
CA ASP A 244 -9.92 4.82 6.26
C ASP A 244 -8.78 5.38 7.12
N THR A 245 -8.93 5.34 8.43
CA THR A 245 -7.85 5.68 9.37
C THR A 245 -7.50 4.49 10.24
N ARG A 246 -6.21 4.13 10.23
CA ARG A 246 -5.63 3.16 11.17
C ARG A 246 -5.25 3.81 12.51
N SER A 247 -5.49 5.11 12.66
CA SER A 247 -5.15 5.82 13.88
C SER A 247 -6.08 5.41 15.00
N SER A 248 -5.48 4.86 16.07
CA SER A 248 -6.21 4.63 17.32
C SER A 248 -6.72 5.94 17.92
N ALA A 249 -6.21 7.11 17.51
CA ALA A 249 -6.68 8.40 18.02
C ALA A 249 -8.17 8.62 17.73
N LEU A 250 -8.65 8.26 16.53
CA LEU A 250 -10.08 8.34 16.23
C LEU A 250 -10.87 7.33 17.08
N THR A 251 -10.36 6.10 17.19
CA THR A 251 -10.98 5.07 18.04
C THR A 251 -11.04 5.49 19.50
N HIS A 252 -9.99 6.10 20.05
CA HIS A 252 -9.93 6.63 21.41
C HIS A 252 -10.86 7.82 21.61
N LEU A 253 -11.03 8.67 20.57
CA LEU A 253 -11.95 9.79 20.61
C LEU A 253 -13.42 9.34 20.60
N ILE A 254 -13.73 8.27 19.87
CA ILE A 254 -15.08 7.71 19.75
C ILE A 254 -15.44 6.79 20.93
N ARG A 255 -14.44 6.09 21.48
CA ARG A 255 -14.60 5.17 22.61
C ARG A 255 -14.74 5.95 23.91
N ASN A 256 -15.76 5.63 24.71
CA ASN A 256 -15.72 5.98 26.12
C ASN A 256 -14.59 5.18 26.79
N SER A 257 -13.64 5.90 27.40
CA SER A 257 -12.65 5.34 28.34
C SER A 257 -13.33 4.45 29.37
#